data_AF-A0A382K7I1-F1
#
_entry.id   AF-A0A382K7I1-F1
#
_cell.length_a   1.000
_cell.length_b   1.000
_cell.length_c   1.000
_cell.angle_alpha   90.00
_cell.angle_beta   90.00
_cell.angle_gamma   90.00
#
_symmetry.space_group_name_H-M   'P 1'
#
loop_
_entity.id
_entity.type
_entity.pdbx_description
1 polymer ?
#
loop_
_entity_poly.entity_id
_entity_poly.type
_entity_poly.pdbx_seq_one_letter_code
_entity_poly.pdbx_strand_id
1 'polypeptide(L)'
;VLTTCARDYITWRNEFSSGLESINGIPVRRFPVSRERHPDDFGRRSKLVFTRRHSLADELSWLSSEGPTSPELLAHLRHHEQEYDYCIFFSYR
;
A
#
# COMPACT_ATOMS: atom_id res chain seq x y z
N VAL A 1 -9.84 -11.91 -0.48
CA VAL A 1 -8.56 -11.15 -0.56
C VAL A 1 -8.88 -9.67 -0.63
N LEU A 2 -8.27 -8.86 0.22
CA LEU A 2 -8.34 -7.40 0.14
C LEU A 2 -6.98 -6.90 -0.35
N THR A 3 -6.97 -6.04 -1.38
CA THR A 3 -5.72 -5.52 -1.94
C THR A 3 -5.95 -4.13 -2.55
N THR A 4 -4.89 -3.50 -3.06
CA THR A 4 -5.00 -2.22 -3.75
C THR A 4 -5.35 -2.40 -5.24
N CYS A 5 -5.67 -1.32 -5.92
CA CYS A 5 -5.76 -1.27 -7.38
C CYS A 5 -4.39 -1.33 -8.08
N ALA A 6 -3.29 -1.42 -7.32
CA ALA A 6 -1.95 -1.45 -7.89
C ALA A 6 -1.58 -2.80 -8.50
N ARG A 7 -0.90 -2.73 -9.63
CA ARG A 7 -0.30 -3.91 -10.28
C ARG A 7 1.08 -4.23 -9.74
N ASP A 8 1.84 -3.22 -9.36
CA ASP A 8 3.22 -3.36 -8.90
C ASP A 8 3.49 -2.57 -7.61
N TYR A 9 4.53 -3.02 -6.88
CA TYR A 9 4.98 -2.39 -5.63
C TYR A 9 5.96 -1.24 -5.84
N ILE A 10 6.38 -0.97 -7.08
CA ILE A 10 7.37 0.05 -7.43
C ILE A 10 6.68 1.41 -7.47
N THR A 11 5.53 1.50 -8.11
CA THR A 11 4.79 2.73 -8.35
C THR A 11 3.51 2.81 -7.56
N TRP A 12 2.92 1.67 -7.15
CA TRP A 12 1.56 1.60 -6.62
C TRP A 12 0.49 2.22 -7.53
N ARG A 13 0.76 2.37 -8.83
CA ARG A 13 -0.18 2.98 -9.80
C ARG A 13 -1.51 2.24 -9.81
N ASN A 14 -2.62 2.96 -9.74
CA ASN A 14 -3.97 2.38 -9.82
C ASN A 14 -4.26 1.88 -11.25
N GLU A 15 -3.80 0.67 -11.58
CA GLU A 15 -3.97 0.06 -12.90
C GLU A 15 -5.22 -0.83 -13.02
N PHE A 16 -5.71 -1.35 -11.90
CA PHE A 16 -6.94 -2.13 -11.86
C PHE A 16 -8.13 -1.29 -11.41
N SER A 17 -9.33 -1.67 -11.85
CA SER A 17 -10.58 -1.08 -11.35
C SER A 17 -10.77 -1.40 -9.85
N SER A 18 -11.30 -0.43 -9.10
CA SER A 18 -11.72 -0.64 -7.72
C SER A 18 -12.99 -1.51 -7.66
N GLY A 19 -13.23 -2.11 -6.48
CA GLY A 19 -14.42 -2.91 -6.23
C GLY A 19 -14.14 -4.41 -6.13
N LEU A 20 -15.21 -5.20 -6.17
CA LEU A 20 -15.17 -6.65 -6.00
C LEU A 20 -15.08 -7.36 -7.35
N GLU A 21 -14.15 -8.30 -7.46
CA GLU A 21 -13.96 -9.17 -8.61
C GLU A 21 -13.79 -10.62 -8.12
N SER A 22 -14.19 -11.60 -8.93
CA SER A 22 -13.88 -13.01 -8.69
C SER A 22 -12.72 -13.43 -9.58
N ILE A 23 -11.62 -13.90 -8.99
CA ILE A 23 -10.46 -14.44 -9.70
C ILE A 23 -10.31 -15.90 -9.32
N ASN A 24 -10.48 -16.81 -10.29
CA ASN A 24 -10.43 -18.26 -10.08
C ASN A 24 -11.37 -18.72 -8.93
N GLY A 25 -12.54 -18.09 -8.81
CA GLY A 25 -13.50 -18.36 -7.73
C GLY A 25 -13.19 -17.68 -6.39
N ILE A 26 -12.10 -16.95 -6.27
CA ILE A 26 -11.70 -16.23 -5.06
C ILE A 26 -12.18 -14.78 -5.13
N PRO A 27 -12.93 -14.27 -4.13
CA PRO A 27 -13.31 -12.87 -4.08
C PRO A 27 -12.08 -11.99 -3.78
N VAL A 28 -11.79 -11.06 -4.69
CA VAL A 28 -10.74 -10.06 -4.58
C VAL A 28 -11.39 -8.69 -4.59
N ARG A 29 -11.27 -7.96 -3.49
CA ARG A 29 -11.74 -6.57 -3.38
C ARG A 29 -10.55 -5.61 -3.46
N ARG A 30 -10.60 -4.70 -4.43
CA ARG A 30 -9.56 -3.69 -4.68
C ARG A 30 -9.99 -2.31 -4.23
N PHE A 31 -9.04 -1.61 -3.64
CA PHE A 31 -9.19 -0.23 -3.19
C PHE A 31 -8.12 0.64 -3.84
N PRO A 32 -8.46 1.86 -4.29
CA PRO A 32 -7.46 2.75 -4.84
C PRO A 32 -6.42 3.12 -3.77
N VAL A 33 -5.18 3.35 -4.20
CA VAL A 33 -4.24 4.11 -3.38
C VAL A 33 -4.55 5.60 -3.51
N SER A 34 -4.41 6.35 -2.41
CA SER A 34 -4.62 7.80 -2.38
C SER A 34 -3.46 8.57 -3.01
N ARG A 35 -2.29 7.93 -3.14
CA ARG A 35 -1.13 8.44 -3.86
C ARG A 35 -0.33 7.29 -4.46
N GLU A 36 0.23 7.55 -5.64
CA GLU A 36 1.24 6.68 -6.24
C GLU A 36 2.63 7.03 -5.65
N ARG A 37 3.53 6.05 -5.62
CA ARG A 37 4.93 6.27 -5.27
C ARG A 37 5.66 6.87 -6.46
N HIS A 38 6.43 7.93 -6.22
CA HIS A 38 7.41 8.43 -7.17
C HIS A 38 8.75 7.72 -6.91
N PRO A 39 9.19 6.76 -7.75
CA PRO A 39 10.29 5.86 -7.41
C PRO A 39 11.61 6.59 -7.13
N ASP A 40 11.92 7.62 -7.92
CA ASP A 40 13.16 8.41 -7.74
C ASP A 40 13.20 9.17 -6.42
N ASP A 41 12.06 9.74 -5.99
CA ASP A 41 11.97 10.45 -4.72
C ASP A 41 12.11 9.47 -3.55
N PHE A 42 11.40 8.34 -3.62
CA PHE A 42 11.52 7.29 -2.61
C PHE A 42 12.96 6.75 -2.53
N GLY A 43 13.62 6.52 -3.67
CA GLY A 43 15.01 6.08 -3.73
C GLY A 43 15.98 7.09 -3.13
N ARG A 44 15.81 8.38 -3.42
CA ARG A 44 16.60 9.47 -2.83
C ARG A 44 16.43 9.53 -1.31
N ARG A 45 15.20 9.45 -0.82
CA ARG A 45 14.89 9.44 0.63
C ARG A 45 15.44 8.20 1.32
N SER A 46 15.30 7.03 0.69
CA SER A 46 15.89 5.77 1.16
C SER A 46 17.40 5.90 1.32
N LYS A 47 18.09 6.48 0.33
CA LYS A 47 19.54 6.72 0.42
C LYS A 47 19.90 7.65 1.58
N LEU A 48 19.14 8.73 1.80
CA LEU A 48 19.35 9.63 2.93
C LEU A 48 19.22 8.89 4.27
N VAL A 49 18.11 8.20 4.48
CA VAL A 49 17.80 7.48 5.73
C VAL A 49 18.80 6.35 5.99
N PHE A 50 19.16 5.57 4.97
CA PHE A 50 20.02 4.39 5.18
C PHE A 50 21.50 4.69 5.31
N THR A 51 21.99 5.82 4.79
CA THR A 51 23.45 6.02 4.63
C THR A 51 24.00 7.29 5.26
N ARG A 52 23.14 8.17 5.80
CA ARG A 52 23.57 9.44 6.38
C ARG A 52 22.92 9.64 7.74
N ARG A 53 23.54 10.48 8.57
CA ARG A 53 22.85 11.05 9.73
C ARG A 53 21.69 11.91 9.23
N HIS A 54 20.52 11.71 9.79
CA HIS A 54 19.28 12.35 9.38
C HIS A 54 18.42 12.64 10.62
N SER A 55 17.30 13.34 10.42
CA SER A 55 16.34 13.68 11.46
C SER A 55 15.16 12.71 11.47
N LEU A 56 14.41 12.67 12.57
CA LEU A 56 13.11 11.97 12.61
C LEU A 56 12.15 12.46 11.51
N ALA A 57 12.21 13.75 11.16
CA ALA A 57 11.39 14.30 10.09
C ALA A 57 11.74 13.68 8.72
N ASP A 58 13.01 13.35 8.49
CA ASP A 58 13.44 12.64 7.27
C ASP A 58 12.90 11.22 7.24
N GLU A 59 12.91 10.50 8.37
CA GLU A 59 12.33 9.16 8.49
C GLU A 59 10.81 9.17 8.23
N LEU A 60 10.09 10.09 8.85
CA LEU A 60 8.65 10.24 8.65
C LEU A 60 8.31 10.59 7.20
N SER A 61 9.12 11.43 6.56
CA SER A 61 8.97 11.78 5.16
C SER A 61 9.29 10.60 4.23
N TRP A 62 10.28 9.78 4.59
CA TRP A 62 10.62 8.55 3.87
C TRP A 62 9.49 7.51 3.96
N LEU A 63 8.98 7.22 5.15
CA LEU A 63 7.81 6.35 5.37
C LEU A 63 6.59 6.87 4.60
N SER A 64 6.35 8.18 4.67
CA SER A 64 5.27 8.84 3.94
C SER A 64 5.46 8.85 2.42
N SER A 65 6.66 8.54 1.91
CA SER A 65 6.91 8.37 0.46
C SER A 65 6.82 6.92 0.01
N GLU A 66 6.98 5.96 0.94
CA GLU A 66 6.92 4.52 0.67
C GLU A 66 5.52 4.10 0.18
N GLY A 67 4.50 4.14 1.03
CA GLY A 67 3.19 3.59 0.64
C GLY A 67 3.24 2.05 0.44
N PRO A 68 2.13 1.42 0.05
CA PRO A 68 0.92 2.03 -0.46
C PRO A 68 0.12 2.70 0.64
N THR A 69 -0.64 3.74 0.29
CA THR A 69 -1.58 4.40 1.22
C THR A 69 -2.98 4.20 0.67
N SER A 70 -3.78 3.35 1.31
CA SER A 70 -5.17 3.09 0.91
C SER A 70 -6.11 3.22 2.11
N PRO A 71 -6.57 4.44 2.42
CA PRO A 71 -7.45 4.70 3.57
C PRO A 71 -8.77 3.93 3.48
N GLU A 72 -9.32 3.75 2.28
CA GLU A 72 -10.57 3.03 2.07
C GLU A 72 -10.46 1.53 2.39
N LEU A 73 -9.32 0.91 2.09
CA LEU A 73 -9.05 -0.48 2.48
C LEU A 73 -9.06 -0.62 4.00
N LEU A 74 -8.39 0.29 4.70
CA LEU A 74 -8.36 0.30 6.17
C LEU A 74 -9.75 0.57 6.77
N ALA A 75 -10.52 1.46 6.15
CA ALA A 75 -11.90 1.73 6.56
C ALA A 75 -12.78 0.49 6.41
N HIS A 76 -12.64 -0.25 5.31
CA HIS A 76 -13.34 -1.52 5.09
C HIS A 76 -12.95 -2.56 6.15
N LEU A 77 -11.65 -2.76 6.41
CA LEU A 77 -11.19 -3.69 7.45
C LEU A 77 -11.78 -3.38 8.82
N ARG A 78 -11.85 -2.10 9.21
CA ARG A 78 -12.45 -1.68 10.48
C ARG A 78 -13.96 -1.90 10.52
N HIS A 79 -14.65 -1.59 9.42
CA HIS A 79 -16.11 -1.76 9.34
C HIS A 79 -16.52 -3.23 9.39
N HIS A 80 -15.69 -4.12 8.86
CA HIS A 80 -15.93 -5.56 8.77
C HIS A 80 -15.04 -6.36 9.74
N GLU A 81 -14.54 -5.75 10.82
CA GLU A 81 -13.55 -6.39 11.71
C GLU A 81 -14.05 -7.68 12.35
N GLN A 82 -15.37 -7.81 12.55
CA GLN A 82 -16.01 -9.00 13.11
C GLN A 82 -16.22 -10.13 12.08
N GLU A 83 -15.99 -9.87 10.79
CA GLU A 83 -16.10 -10.88 9.73
C GLU A 83 -14.80 -11.68 9.53
N TYR A 84 -13.73 -11.33 10.25
CA TYR A 84 -12.42 -11.96 10.12
C TYR A 84 -11.94 -12.50 11.47
N ASP A 85 -11.70 -13.80 11.57
CA ASP A 85 -11.02 -14.38 12.74
C ASP A 85 -9.53 -14.02 12.77
N TYR A 86 -8.90 -13.89 11.59
CA TYR A 86 -7.47 -13.63 11.43
C TYR A 86 -7.19 -12.77 10.19
N CYS A 87 -6.21 -11.86 10.31
CA CYS A 87 -5.67 -11.08 9.20
C CYS A 87 -4.23 -11.49 8.91
N ILE A 88 -3.96 -11.95 7.68
CA ILE A 88 -2.62 -12.31 7.21
C ILE A 88 -2.15 -11.23 6.23
N PHE A 89 -1.07 -10.54 6.58
CA PHE A 89 -0.44 -9.53 5.73
C PHE A 89 0.67 -10.18 4.92
N PHE A 90 0.60 -10.05 3.59
CA PHE A 90 1.60 -10.58 2.68
C PHE A 90 2.01 -9.49 1.69
N SER A 91 3.30 -9.46 1.35
CA SER A 91 3.86 -8.61 0.31
C SER A 91 4.69 -9.46 -0.64
N TYR A 92 4.69 -9.10 -1.92
CA TYR A 92 5.53 -9.75 -2.93
C TYR A 92 6.94 -9.18 -2.86
N ARG A 93 7.96 -10.03 -3.08
CA ARG A 93 9.35 -9.62 -3.32
C ARG A 93 9.73 -10.02 -4.73
#